data_AF-A0A094GRP3-F1
#
_entry.id   AF-A0A094GRP3-F1
#
_cell.length_a   1.000
_cell.length_b   1.000
_cell.length_c   1.000
_cell.angle_alpha   90.00
_cell.angle_beta   90.00
_cell.angle_gamma   90.00
#
_symmetry.space_group_name_H-M   'P 1'
#
loop_
_entity.id
_entity.type
_entity.pdbx_description
1 polymer ?
#
loop_
_entity_poly.entity_id
_entity_poly.type
_entity_poly.pdbx_seq_one_letter_code
_entity_poly.pdbx_strand_id
1 'polypeptide(L)'
;MSASTLLPRSVYKLSPLTPPSSTLVPRRYITRSALNQKCPSPGISGAATSFQSPIRQFTRTVTQLPAPQTQFSTTATPPRNYTTMSTPTLPATMRAIKIPHTGGVEVLELHTDLPLPTPTSGQILIKNAFAGVNYIDTYLRTGLYPPPASGILGQEAEGTVVAVSAEGDTYGFKIGDRVAAFTSGGAYAEYVAVPAQTSFKLPEGIEAGLGAASLLQGLTALTLIREAHPVKKGETILVHAAAGGVGLWLCQLLRAVGAKVIATASTAEKLALAKENGADELVNYKTHDFVAEVARITNGAGVAAVFDGVGAATFEGSFASVARKGSMVSFGNASGPVPPFTIARLGAKNIKVLRPRLGAYVETREEFETYSAELFGFIADGKVGVKVHGRYKLEDVAKAQGELEGRGTVGKLLLVL
;
A
#
# COMPACT_ATOMS: atom_id res chain seq x y z
N MET A 1 -15.31 53.92 -39.32
CA MET A 1 -13.85 53.65 -39.27
C MET A 1 -13.58 53.05 -37.90
N SER A 2 -13.23 51.78 -37.68
CA SER A 2 -12.30 50.84 -38.31
C SER A 2 -12.80 49.42 -37.95
N ALA A 3 -13.23 48.60 -38.90
CA ALA A 3 -12.43 47.60 -39.61
C ALA A 3 -11.85 46.48 -38.70
N SER A 4 -12.57 45.37 -38.72
CA SER A 4 -12.22 44.01 -38.30
C SER A 4 -10.86 43.55 -38.84
N THR A 5 -10.08 42.84 -38.03
CA THR A 5 -8.94 42.04 -38.50
C THR A 5 -8.98 40.67 -37.84
N LEU A 6 -9.59 39.73 -38.54
CA LEU A 6 -9.47 38.29 -38.35
C LEU A 6 -8.15 37.83 -39.00
N LEU A 7 -7.33 37.08 -38.25
CA LEU A 7 -6.25 36.26 -38.80
C LEU A 7 -6.47 34.78 -38.40
N PRO A 8 -6.04 33.82 -39.24
CA PRO A 8 -6.71 32.53 -39.38
C PRO A 8 -6.18 31.44 -38.45
N ARG A 9 -7.09 30.54 -38.06
CA ARG A 9 -6.82 29.26 -37.38
C ARG A 9 -6.03 28.34 -38.31
N SER A 10 -4.81 27.97 -37.91
CA SER A 10 -4.08 26.85 -38.50
C SER A 10 -4.73 25.53 -38.09
N VAL A 11 -5.27 24.82 -39.08
CA VAL A 11 -5.83 23.48 -38.94
C VAL A 11 -4.70 22.48 -39.24
N TYR A 12 -4.08 21.93 -38.20
CA TYR A 12 -3.27 20.72 -38.37
C TYR A 12 -4.20 19.51 -38.49
N LYS A 13 -4.45 19.07 -39.72
CA LYS A 13 -4.98 17.73 -40.02
C LYS A 13 -3.90 16.71 -39.71
N LEU A 14 -4.03 15.97 -38.62
CA LEU A 14 -3.29 14.73 -38.39
C LEU A 14 -4.00 13.60 -39.15
N SER A 15 -3.38 13.12 -40.22
CA SER A 15 -3.78 11.89 -40.90
C SER A 15 -3.49 10.68 -39.99
N PRO A 16 -4.38 9.69 -39.90
CA PRO A 16 -4.14 8.49 -39.11
C PRO A 16 -3.09 7.60 -39.80
N LEU A 17 -2.00 7.30 -39.08
CA LEU A 17 -1.03 6.30 -39.47
C LEU A 17 -1.61 4.90 -39.22
N THR A 18 -1.86 4.17 -40.30
CA THR A 18 -2.14 2.73 -40.29
C THR A 18 -0.89 1.95 -39.86
N PRO A 19 -0.99 0.96 -38.94
CA PRO A 19 0.14 0.13 -38.58
C PRO A 19 0.39 -0.94 -39.66
N PRO A 20 1.66 -1.28 -39.96
CA PRO A 20 1.96 -2.39 -40.87
C PRO A 20 1.67 -3.73 -40.17
N SER A 21 1.02 -4.61 -40.92
CA SER A 21 0.79 -6.01 -40.59
C SER A 21 2.11 -6.78 -40.51
N SER A 22 2.40 -7.37 -39.34
CA SER A 22 3.45 -8.39 -39.22
C SER A 22 2.81 -9.73 -38.88
N THR A 23 2.93 -10.64 -39.84
CA THR A 23 2.58 -12.05 -39.82
C THR A 23 3.20 -12.77 -38.62
N LEU A 24 2.34 -13.46 -37.86
CA LEU A 24 2.70 -14.42 -36.82
C LEU A 24 3.37 -15.66 -37.43
N VAL A 25 4.61 -15.93 -37.04
CA VAL A 25 5.27 -17.23 -37.23
C VAL A 25 5.35 -17.93 -35.86
N PRO A 26 4.87 -19.17 -35.70
CA PRO A 26 4.82 -19.82 -34.40
C PRO A 26 6.21 -20.31 -33.95
N ARG A 27 6.65 -19.86 -32.77
CA ARG A 27 7.82 -20.42 -32.07
C ARG A 27 7.45 -21.78 -31.49
N ARG A 28 8.07 -22.84 -32.01
CA ARG A 28 8.08 -24.18 -31.40
C ARG A 28 8.92 -24.15 -30.12
N TYR A 29 8.32 -24.60 -29.02
CA TYR A 29 9.02 -24.98 -27.80
C TYR A 29 9.90 -26.22 -28.09
N ILE A 30 11.20 -26.11 -27.83
CA ILE A 30 12.11 -27.25 -27.78
C ILE A 30 12.50 -27.44 -26.31
N THR A 31 11.97 -28.50 -25.72
CA THR A 31 12.41 -29.08 -24.45
C THR A 31 13.79 -29.72 -24.65
N ARG A 32 14.82 -29.29 -23.91
CA ARG A 32 16.10 -30.00 -23.84
C ARG A 32 16.10 -30.95 -22.65
N SER A 33 15.99 -32.24 -22.94
CA SER A 33 16.39 -33.34 -22.07
C SER A 33 17.66 -33.97 -22.65
N ALA A 34 18.60 -34.27 -21.76
CA ALA A 34 19.69 -35.23 -21.87
C ALA A 34 20.63 -35.15 -23.10
N LEU A 35 21.88 -34.73 -22.86
CA LEU A 35 23.04 -35.32 -23.53
C LEU A 35 24.21 -35.41 -22.54
N ASN A 36 24.49 -36.66 -22.18
CA ASN A 36 25.68 -37.17 -21.53
C ASN A 36 26.86 -37.04 -22.52
N GLN A 37 27.98 -36.42 -22.14
CA GLN A 37 29.30 -36.83 -22.66
C GLN A 37 30.44 -36.32 -21.76
N LYS A 38 31.30 -37.28 -21.41
CA LYS A 38 32.47 -37.21 -20.53
C LYS A 38 33.66 -36.57 -21.24
N CYS A 39 34.51 -35.88 -20.49
CA CYS A 39 35.98 -35.93 -20.61
C CYS A 39 36.64 -35.48 -19.28
N PRO A 40 37.91 -35.86 -19.02
CA PRO A 40 38.35 -36.32 -17.69
C PRO A 40 39.09 -35.27 -16.86
N SER A 41 39.07 -35.45 -15.54
CA SER A 41 39.92 -34.76 -14.56
C SER A 41 40.98 -35.73 -14.00
N PRO A 42 42.22 -35.28 -13.76
CA PRO A 42 43.28 -36.09 -13.17
C PRO A 42 43.10 -36.17 -11.65
N GLY A 43 43.27 -37.37 -11.10
CA GLY A 43 43.27 -37.61 -9.65
C GLY A 43 44.61 -37.29 -8.99
N ILE A 44 44.59 -37.14 -7.66
CA ILE A 44 45.46 -37.84 -6.71
C ILE A 44 44.89 -37.69 -5.27
N SER A 45 44.81 -38.86 -4.64
CA SER A 45 44.69 -39.29 -3.23
C SER A 45 44.29 -38.34 -2.09
N GLY A 46 43.35 -38.81 -1.28
CA GLY A 46 43.18 -38.46 0.13
C GLY A 46 42.19 -39.42 0.80
N ALA A 47 42.65 -40.16 1.80
CA ALA A 47 42.02 -41.34 2.40
C ALA A 47 40.59 -41.13 2.96
N ALA A 48 39.69 -42.07 2.64
CA ALA A 48 38.40 -42.23 3.29
C ALA A 48 38.52 -43.29 4.40
N THR A 49 38.18 -42.90 5.63
CA THR A 49 37.92 -43.84 6.73
C THR A 49 36.41 -44.00 6.87
N SER A 50 35.97 -45.24 6.74
CA SER A 50 34.59 -45.70 6.86
C SER A 50 34.19 -45.85 8.33
N PHE A 51 33.09 -45.22 8.72
CA PHE A 51 32.36 -45.58 9.94
C PHE A 51 30.98 -46.11 9.52
N GLN A 52 30.87 -47.44 9.44
CA GLN A 52 29.59 -48.16 9.50
C GLN A 52 29.29 -48.44 10.97
N SER A 53 28.04 -48.21 11.39
CA SER A 53 27.51 -48.73 12.66
C SER A 53 26.19 -49.46 12.39
N PRO A 54 25.99 -50.67 12.99
CA PRO A 54 24.95 -51.60 12.58
C PRO A 54 23.60 -51.36 13.25
N ILE A 55 22.53 -51.49 12.46
CA ILE A 55 21.15 -51.62 12.92
C ILE A 55 20.98 -53.02 13.53
N ARG A 56 20.74 -53.09 14.85
CA ARG A 56 20.31 -54.33 15.53
C ARG A 56 18.78 -54.40 15.53
N GLN A 57 18.26 -55.38 14.81
CA GLN A 57 16.89 -55.88 14.97
C GLN A 57 16.77 -56.58 16.32
N PHE A 58 15.78 -56.20 17.13
CA PHE A 58 15.34 -56.96 18.29
C PHE A 58 13.94 -57.50 18.02
N THR A 59 13.87 -58.79 17.73
CA THR A 59 12.68 -59.61 17.87
C THR A 59 12.40 -59.81 19.36
N ARG A 60 11.17 -59.52 19.82
CA ARG A 60 10.74 -59.88 21.18
C ARG A 60 9.45 -60.68 21.11
N THR A 61 9.59 -61.91 21.57
CA THR A 61 8.59 -62.97 21.71
C THR A 61 7.43 -62.52 22.60
N VAL A 62 6.20 -62.75 22.12
CA VAL A 62 4.96 -62.57 22.87
C VAL A 62 4.86 -63.68 23.92
N THR A 63 4.72 -63.31 25.19
CA THR A 63 4.34 -64.24 26.27
C THR A 63 3.02 -63.74 26.86
N GLN A 64 1.97 -64.54 26.73
CA GLN A 64 0.64 -64.26 27.29
C GLN A 64 0.67 -64.40 28.82
N LEU A 65 0.10 -63.41 29.52
CA LEU A 65 -0.26 -63.49 30.94
C LEU A 65 -1.80 -63.38 31.07
N PRO A 66 -2.42 -64.07 32.05
CA PRO A 66 -3.88 -64.19 32.14
C PRO A 66 -4.56 -62.92 32.64
N ALA A 67 -5.76 -62.69 32.14
CA ALA A 67 -6.57 -61.50 32.38
C ALA A 67 -7.20 -61.47 33.79
N PRO A 68 -7.21 -60.32 34.49
CA PRO A 68 -8.09 -60.10 35.62
C PRO A 68 -9.49 -59.70 35.13
N GLN A 69 -10.51 -60.44 35.58
CA GLN A 69 -11.92 -60.08 35.38
C GLN A 69 -12.28 -58.91 36.31
N THR A 70 -12.35 -57.70 35.75
CA THR A 70 -13.01 -56.56 36.38
C THR A 70 -14.37 -56.33 35.72
N GLN A 71 -15.44 -56.56 36.48
CA GLN A 71 -16.80 -56.17 36.12
C GLN A 71 -16.89 -54.64 36.07
N PHE A 72 -17.06 -54.08 34.88
CA PHE A 72 -17.44 -52.68 34.72
C PHE A 72 -18.94 -52.59 34.47
N SER A 73 -19.64 -52.00 35.44
CA SER A 73 -21.04 -51.59 35.35
C SER A 73 -21.21 -50.58 34.22
N THR A 74 -21.97 -50.92 33.18
CA THR A 74 -22.31 -50.02 32.08
C THR A 74 -23.47 -49.11 32.50
N THR A 75 -23.18 -47.96 33.09
CA THR A 75 -24.07 -46.80 33.04
C THR A 75 -23.78 -46.04 31.75
N ALA A 76 -24.68 -46.15 30.77
CA ALA A 76 -24.62 -45.41 29.52
C ALA A 76 -24.83 -43.91 29.78
N THR A 77 -23.77 -43.12 29.60
CA THR A 77 -23.85 -41.66 29.52
C THR A 77 -24.50 -41.29 28.19
N PRO A 78 -25.51 -40.40 28.16
CA PRO A 78 -26.10 -39.96 26.89
C PRO A 78 -25.05 -39.23 26.04
N PRO A 79 -25.12 -39.30 24.71
CA PRO A 79 -24.18 -38.60 23.84
C PRO A 79 -24.24 -37.10 24.14
N ARG A 80 -23.07 -36.49 24.38
CA ARG A 80 -22.96 -35.03 24.36
C ARG A 80 -23.45 -34.56 23.00
N ASN A 81 -24.56 -33.84 23.00
CA ASN A 81 -24.98 -33.06 21.85
C ASN A 81 -23.85 -32.07 21.56
N TYR A 82 -23.05 -32.37 20.55
CA TYR A 82 -22.28 -31.34 19.88
C TYR A 82 -23.31 -30.45 19.19
N THR A 83 -23.71 -29.38 19.88
CA THR A 83 -24.37 -28.27 19.21
C THR A 83 -23.40 -27.84 18.13
N THR A 84 -23.68 -28.20 16.88
CA THR A 84 -23.06 -27.60 15.71
C THR A 84 -23.27 -26.11 15.89
N MET A 85 -22.22 -25.37 16.26
CA MET A 85 -22.27 -23.93 16.22
C MET A 85 -22.54 -23.58 14.76
N SER A 86 -23.78 -23.18 14.47
CA SER A 86 -24.17 -22.69 13.16
C SER A 86 -23.22 -21.57 12.82
N THR A 87 -22.41 -21.76 11.78
CA THR A 87 -21.63 -20.67 11.20
C THR A 87 -22.63 -19.56 10.90
N PRO A 88 -22.42 -18.31 11.39
CA PRO A 88 -23.35 -17.24 11.12
C PRO A 88 -23.48 -17.08 9.60
N THR A 89 -24.70 -17.24 9.10
CA THR A 89 -25.00 -17.15 7.67
C THR A 89 -24.73 -15.70 7.24
N LEU A 90 -23.88 -15.51 6.23
CA LEU A 90 -23.62 -14.19 5.67
C LEU A 90 -24.89 -13.63 5.00
N PRO A 91 -25.10 -12.30 5.03
CA PRO A 91 -26.21 -11.69 4.31
C PRO A 91 -26.04 -11.90 2.80
N ALA A 92 -27.15 -11.89 2.05
CA ALA A 92 -27.10 -12.00 0.59
C ALA A 92 -26.59 -10.71 -0.08
N THR A 93 -26.84 -9.56 0.56
CA THR A 93 -26.53 -8.23 0.05
C THR A 93 -25.82 -7.36 1.09
N MET A 94 -25.21 -6.27 0.62
CA MET A 94 -24.46 -5.30 1.40
C MET A 94 -24.68 -3.87 0.90
N ARG A 95 -24.37 -2.91 1.78
CA ARG A 95 -24.23 -1.50 1.40
C ARG A 95 -22.83 -1.22 0.87
N ALA A 96 -22.74 -0.41 -0.19
CA ALA A 96 -21.47 0.11 -0.71
C ALA A 96 -21.65 1.42 -1.45
N ILE A 97 -20.55 2.15 -1.63
CA ILE A 97 -20.47 3.33 -2.47
C ILE A 97 -19.96 2.93 -3.85
N LYS A 98 -20.74 3.21 -4.89
CA LYS A 98 -20.32 3.03 -6.28
C LYS A 98 -20.18 4.36 -7.00
N ILE A 99 -19.34 4.34 -8.02
CA ILE A 99 -19.27 5.36 -9.06
C ILE A 99 -19.75 4.73 -10.38
N PRO A 100 -20.94 5.08 -10.89
CA PRO A 100 -21.41 4.54 -12.17
C PRO A 100 -20.62 5.09 -13.37
N HIS A 101 -20.00 6.26 -13.20
CA HIS A 101 -19.11 6.91 -14.15
C HIS A 101 -18.14 7.83 -13.40
N THR A 102 -17.08 8.28 -14.07
CA THR A 102 -16.11 9.22 -13.49
C THR A 102 -16.68 10.64 -13.41
N GLY A 103 -16.39 11.37 -12.34
CA GLY A 103 -16.87 12.74 -12.13
C GLY A 103 -16.39 13.37 -10.81
N GLY A 104 -17.10 14.41 -10.36
CA GLY A 104 -16.89 15.04 -9.06
C GLY A 104 -17.47 14.18 -7.92
N VAL A 105 -17.62 14.77 -6.72
CA VAL A 105 -18.15 14.04 -5.55
C VAL A 105 -19.59 13.56 -5.73
N GLU A 106 -20.35 14.19 -6.65
CA GLU A 106 -21.75 13.88 -6.95
C GLU A 106 -21.98 12.49 -7.55
N VAL A 107 -20.94 11.83 -8.07
CA VAL A 107 -21.05 10.48 -8.66
C VAL A 107 -20.93 9.37 -7.60
N LEU A 108 -20.70 9.72 -6.33
CA LEU A 108 -20.60 8.75 -5.23
C LEU A 108 -22.01 8.36 -4.76
N GLU A 109 -22.47 7.19 -5.19
CA GLU A 109 -23.83 6.70 -4.94
C GLU A 109 -23.83 5.59 -3.89
N LEU A 110 -24.64 5.74 -2.85
CA LEU A 110 -24.91 4.66 -1.89
C LEU A 110 -25.89 3.66 -2.50
N HIS A 111 -25.45 2.42 -2.64
CA HIS A 111 -26.31 1.28 -2.91
C HIS A 111 -26.50 0.47 -1.63
N THR A 112 -27.70 -0.08 -1.42
CA THR A 112 -28.05 -0.80 -0.18
C THR A 112 -28.25 -2.30 -0.35
N ASP A 113 -28.21 -2.80 -1.58
CA ASP A 113 -28.64 -4.15 -1.96
C ASP A 113 -27.65 -4.82 -2.95
N LEU A 114 -26.37 -4.43 -2.92
CA LEU A 114 -25.36 -5.07 -3.78
C LEU A 114 -25.03 -6.47 -3.28
N PRO A 115 -24.79 -7.45 -4.17
CA PRO A 115 -24.39 -8.78 -3.74
C PRO A 115 -23.05 -8.75 -3.01
N LEU A 116 -22.87 -9.63 -2.02
CA LEU A 116 -21.56 -9.82 -1.40
C LEU A 116 -20.56 -10.36 -2.43
N PRO A 117 -19.29 -9.91 -2.39
CA PRO A 117 -18.26 -10.51 -3.22
C PRO A 117 -17.92 -11.90 -2.68
N THR A 118 -17.82 -12.88 -3.58
CA THR A 118 -17.31 -14.21 -3.26
C THR A 118 -15.79 -14.20 -3.39
N PRO A 119 -15.02 -14.57 -2.35
CA PRO A 119 -13.57 -14.63 -2.44
C PRO A 119 -13.14 -15.68 -3.48
N THR A 120 -12.29 -15.28 -4.42
CA THR A 120 -11.70 -16.18 -5.42
C THR A 120 -10.40 -16.81 -4.90
N SER A 121 -9.69 -17.60 -5.72
CA SER A 121 -8.44 -18.27 -5.34
C SER A 121 -7.43 -17.30 -4.67
N GLY A 122 -6.94 -17.66 -3.49
CA GLY A 122 -6.00 -16.87 -2.68
C GLY A 122 -6.60 -15.64 -2.00
N GLN A 123 -7.92 -15.47 -2.02
CA GLN A 123 -8.60 -14.32 -1.38
C GLN A 123 -9.23 -14.67 -0.03
N ILE A 124 -9.45 -13.61 0.76
CA ILE A 124 -10.27 -13.61 1.95
C ILE A 124 -11.39 -12.58 1.80
N LEU A 125 -12.53 -12.83 2.44
CA LEU A 125 -13.63 -11.88 2.56
C LEU A 125 -13.57 -11.22 3.93
N ILE A 126 -13.50 -9.90 3.95
CA ILE A 126 -13.46 -9.10 5.17
C ILE A 126 -14.81 -8.41 5.33
N LYS A 127 -15.41 -8.53 6.52
CA LYS A 127 -16.45 -7.60 6.97
C LYS A 127 -15.75 -6.37 7.52
N ASN A 128 -15.84 -5.28 6.78
CA ASN A 128 -15.13 -4.06 7.09
C ASN A 128 -15.79 -3.36 8.29
N ALA A 129 -14.96 -2.85 9.19
CA ALA A 129 -15.36 -1.92 10.25
C ALA A 129 -14.95 -0.49 9.90
N PHE A 130 -13.80 -0.33 9.23
CA PHE A 130 -13.30 0.95 8.77
C PHE A 130 -12.69 0.84 7.37
N ALA A 131 -12.80 1.91 6.60
CA ALA A 131 -12.05 2.08 5.36
C ALA A 131 -11.30 3.41 5.36
N GLY A 132 -10.08 3.41 4.83
CA GLY A 132 -9.28 4.62 4.74
C GLY A 132 -9.65 5.44 3.50
N VAL A 133 -9.89 6.74 3.68
CA VAL A 133 -10.04 7.68 2.55
C VAL A 133 -8.67 8.18 2.13
N ASN A 134 -8.35 8.06 0.85
CA ASN A 134 -7.06 8.41 0.29
C ASN A 134 -7.19 9.35 -0.90
N TYR A 135 -6.18 10.18 -1.14
CA TYR A 135 -6.20 11.11 -2.27
C TYR A 135 -6.25 10.37 -3.62
N ILE A 136 -5.72 9.14 -3.69
CA ILE A 136 -5.85 8.31 -4.89
C ILE A 136 -7.30 7.96 -5.24
N ASP A 137 -8.21 7.91 -4.25
CA ASP A 137 -9.63 7.65 -4.51
C ASP A 137 -10.24 8.79 -5.34
N THR A 138 -9.76 10.02 -5.18
CA THR A 138 -10.23 11.16 -5.98
C THR A 138 -9.72 11.05 -7.42
N TYR A 139 -8.49 10.57 -7.63
CA TYR A 139 -7.96 10.33 -8.99
C TYR A 139 -8.74 9.25 -9.74
N LEU A 140 -9.15 8.20 -9.04
CA LEU A 140 -10.00 7.14 -9.61
C LEU A 140 -11.40 7.67 -9.92
N ARG A 141 -11.98 8.43 -8.98
CA ARG A 141 -13.31 9.06 -9.14
C ARG A 141 -13.33 10.03 -10.32
N THR A 142 -12.33 10.91 -10.45
CA THR A 142 -12.28 11.91 -11.53
C THR A 142 -11.80 11.34 -12.86
N GLY A 143 -11.40 10.07 -12.91
CA GLY A 143 -10.88 9.44 -14.13
C GLY A 143 -9.44 9.82 -14.50
N LEU A 144 -8.68 10.45 -13.60
CA LEU A 144 -7.24 10.64 -13.79
C LEU A 144 -6.53 9.29 -13.85
N TYR A 145 -6.99 8.34 -13.03
CA TYR A 145 -6.66 6.93 -13.14
C TYR A 145 -7.91 6.11 -13.47
N PRO A 146 -7.80 5.00 -14.21
CA PRO A 146 -8.94 4.14 -14.48
C PRO A 146 -9.56 3.62 -13.17
N PRO A 147 -10.88 3.77 -12.97
CA PRO A 147 -11.52 3.27 -11.76
C PRO A 147 -11.53 1.73 -11.73
N PRO A 148 -11.71 1.12 -10.54
CA PRO A 148 -11.89 -0.32 -10.43
C PRO A 148 -13.09 -0.80 -11.25
N ALA A 149 -13.01 -2.00 -11.83
CA ALA A 149 -14.09 -2.55 -12.65
C ALA A 149 -15.43 -2.70 -11.90
N SER A 150 -15.39 -2.88 -10.57
CA SER A 150 -16.59 -2.91 -9.72
C SER A 150 -17.29 -1.55 -9.59
N GLY A 151 -16.60 -0.45 -9.89
CA GLY A 151 -17.02 0.91 -9.57
C GLY A 151 -16.99 1.24 -8.08
N ILE A 152 -16.53 0.33 -7.20
CA ILE A 152 -16.43 0.58 -5.75
C ILE A 152 -15.00 1.04 -5.42
N LEU A 153 -14.88 2.23 -4.84
CA LEU A 153 -13.59 2.83 -4.48
C LEU A 153 -13.06 2.34 -3.12
N GLY A 154 -11.92 2.91 -2.69
CA GLY A 154 -11.27 2.62 -1.42
C GLY A 154 -10.16 1.58 -1.57
N GLN A 155 -8.95 1.93 -1.12
CA GLN A 155 -7.75 1.11 -1.27
C GLN A 155 -7.23 0.47 0.02
N GLU A 156 -7.89 0.72 1.14
CA GLU A 156 -7.56 0.03 2.38
C GLU A 156 -8.78 -0.15 3.27
N ALA A 157 -8.78 -1.25 4.01
CA ALA A 157 -9.82 -1.59 4.96
C ALA A 157 -9.23 -2.18 6.24
N GLU A 158 -9.98 -2.07 7.33
CA GLU A 158 -9.80 -2.82 8.56
C GLU A 158 -11.11 -3.51 8.90
N GLY A 159 -11.03 -4.78 9.29
CA GLY A 159 -12.22 -5.56 9.61
C GLY A 159 -11.91 -6.94 10.14
N THR A 160 -12.92 -7.80 10.06
CA THR A 160 -12.84 -9.20 10.48
C THR A 160 -13.01 -10.12 9.29
N VAL A 161 -12.16 -11.14 9.18
CA VAL A 161 -12.30 -12.18 8.15
C VAL A 161 -13.57 -12.98 8.41
N VAL A 162 -14.44 -13.09 7.40
CA VAL A 162 -15.73 -13.80 7.49
C VAL A 162 -15.86 -14.96 6.51
N ALA A 163 -15.00 -15.00 5.49
CA ALA A 163 -14.82 -16.18 4.64
C ALA A 163 -13.37 -16.22 4.12
N VAL A 164 -12.90 -17.41 3.82
CA VAL A 164 -11.56 -17.67 3.27
C VAL A 164 -11.75 -18.56 2.05
N SER A 165 -11.05 -18.26 0.96
CA SER A 165 -11.09 -19.09 -0.23
C SER A 165 -10.58 -20.51 0.07
N ALA A 166 -11.27 -21.51 -0.49
CA ALA A 166 -10.82 -22.90 -0.43
C ALA A 166 -9.69 -23.18 -1.44
N GLU A 167 -9.46 -22.27 -2.37
CA GLU A 167 -8.45 -22.38 -3.43
C GLU A 167 -7.35 -21.34 -3.22
N GLY A 168 -6.12 -21.67 -3.63
CA GLY A 168 -4.96 -20.78 -3.54
C GLY A 168 -4.41 -20.64 -2.11
N ASP A 169 -3.24 -20.00 -2.00
CA ASP A 169 -2.61 -19.75 -0.70
C ASP A 169 -3.27 -18.56 0.00
N THR A 170 -3.78 -18.81 1.20
CA THR A 170 -4.41 -17.80 2.06
C THR A 170 -3.56 -17.50 3.29
N TYR A 171 -2.30 -17.94 3.31
CA TYR A 171 -1.28 -17.61 4.30
C TYR A 171 -1.72 -17.83 5.76
N GLY A 172 -2.60 -18.81 5.96
CA GLY A 172 -3.08 -19.20 7.28
C GLY A 172 -4.16 -18.31 7.89
N PHE A 173 -4.71 -17.34 7.14
CA PHE A 173 -5.87 -16.53 7.60
C PHE A 173 -7.07 -17.42 7.91
N LYS A 174 -7.81 -17.06 8.97
CA LYS A 174 -8.98 -17.79 9.46
C LYS A 174 -10.14 -16.84 9.68
N ILE A 175 -11.35 -17.37 9.58
CA ILE A 175 -12.57 -16.66 10.00
C ILE A 175 -12.40 -16.20 11.46
N GLY A 176 -12.73 -14.94 11.72
CA GLY A 176 -12.56 -14.28 13.02
C GLY A 176 -11.25 -13.51 13.19
N ASP A 177 -10.28 -13.67 12.28
CA ASP A 177 -9.06 -12.85 12.33
C ASP A 177 -9.39 -11.37 12.10
N ARG A 178 -8.85 -10.50 12.95
CA ARG A 178 -8.87 -9.05 12.75
C ARG A 178 -7.70 -8.65 11.87
N VAL A 179 -7.99 -7.98 10.76
CA VAL A 179 -7.03 -7.69 9.70
C VAL A 179 -7.12 -6.25 9.21
N ALA A 180 -6.00 -5.74 8.71
CA ALA A 180 -5.96 -4.59 7.80
C ALA A 180 -5.51 -5.08 6.42
N ALA A 181 -6.10 -4.55 5.36
CA ALA A 181 -5.81 -5.00 3.99
C ALA A 181 -5.57 -3.82 3.05
N PHE A 182 -4.59 -3.98 2.17
CA PHE A 182 -4.36 -3.12 1.01
C PHE A 182 -5.03 -3.75 -0.21
N THR A 183 -5.88 -2.98 -0.89
CA THR A 183 -6.74 -3.45 -1.99
C THR A 183 -6.74 -2.49 -3.17
N SER A 184 -7.07 -3.00 -4.35
CA SER A 184 -7.16 -2.21 -5.61
C SER A 184 -8.56 -1.61 -5.85
N GLY A 185 -9.34 -1.39 -4.78
CA GLY A 185 -10.74 -0.99 -4.82
C GLY A 185 -11.62 -1.86 -3.91
N GLY A 186 -12.89 -1.48 -3.77
CA GLY A 186 -13.88 -2.27 -3.03
C GLY A 186 -14.01 -1.97 -1.54
N ALA A 187 -13.12 -1.20 -0.93
CA ALA A 187 -13.14 -0.97 0.52
C ALA A 187 -14.27 -0.04 1.00
N TYR A 188 -14.86 0.79 0.12
CA TYR A 188 -16.05 1.58 0.46
C TYR A 188 -17.32 0.73 0.40
N ALA A 189 -17.32 -0.38 1.11
CA ALA A 189 -18.38 -1.38 1.20
C ALA A 189 -18.33 -2.07 2.55
N GLU A 190 -19.46 -2.59 3.03
CA GLU A 190 -19.51 -3.37 4.27
C GLU A 190 -18.68 -4.67 4.18
N TYR A 191 -18.51 -5.21 2.97
CA TYR A 191 -17.69 -6.39 2.72
C TYR A 191 -16.77 -6.19 1.51
N VAL A 192 -15.53 -6.68 1.61
CA VAL A 192 -14.55 -6.64 0.52
C VAL A 192 -13.81 -7.96 0.42
N ALA A 193 -13.73 -8.52 -0.79
CA ALA A 193 -12.86 -9.64 -1.09
C ALA A 193 -11.49 -9.12 -1.53
N VAL A 194 -10.43 -9.55 -0.86
CA VAL A 194 -9.06 -9.07 -1.08
C VAL A 194 -8.08 -10.23 -1.19
N PRO A 195 -6.97 -10.08 -1.93
CA PRO A 195 -5.87 -11.04 -1.86
C PRO A 195 -5.38 -11.18 -0.41
N ALA A 196 -5.26 -12.43 0.07
CA ALA A 196 -4.64 -12.71 1.36
C ALA A 196 -3.18 -12.21 1.40
N GLN A 197 -2.53 -12.14 0.24
CA GLN A 197 -1.17 -11.64 0.05
C GLN A 197 -0.94 -10.23 0.58
N THR A 198 -1.92 -9.34 0.39
CA THR A 198 -1.88 -7.92 0.80
C THR A 198 -2.77 -7.65 2.01
N SER A 199 -2.99 -8.69 2.84
CA SER A 199 -3.71 -8.60 4.11
C SER A 199 -2.76 -8.85 5.27
N PHE A 200 -2.93 -8.14 6.37
CA PHE A 200 -2.08 -8.23 7.56
C PHE A 200 -2.95 -8.51 8.78
N LYS A 201 -2.59 -9.53 9.57
CA LYS A 201 -3.25 -9.79 10.85
C LYS A 201 -2.80 -8.77 11.88
N LEU A 202 -3.74 -7.98 12.38
CA LEU A 202 -3.41 -6.92 13.33
C LEU A 202 -2.99 -7.52 14.68
N PRO A 203 -1.89 -7.04 15.29
CA PRO A 203 -1.53 -7.40 16.65
C PRO A 203 -2.63 -7.06 17.65
N GLU A 204 -2.66 -7.80 18.75
CA GLU A 204 -3.50 -7.43 19.89
C GLU A 204 -3.10 -6.05 20.42
N GLY A 205 -4.08 -5.24 20.84
CA GLY A 205 -3.84 -3.89 21.39
C GLY A 205 -3.82 -2.75 20.36
N ILE A 206 -3.77 -3.02 19.06
CA ILE A 206 -3.98 -1.95 18.06
C ILE A 206 -5.42 -1.43 18.16
N GLU A 207 -5.62 -0.14 18.42
CA GLU A 207 -6.96 0.47 18.52
C GLU A 207 -7.77 0.28 17.23
N ALA A 208 -9.09 0.14 17.36
CA ALA A 208 -10.01 0.01 16.24
C ALA A 208 -9.92 1.20 15.28
N GLY A 209 -9.76 0.91 13.99
CA GLY A 209 -9.63 1.89 12.92
C GLY A 209 -8.20 2.34 12.67
N LEU A 210 -7.24 2.05 13.55
CA LEU A 210 -5.84 2.40 13.31
C LEU A 210 -5.22 1.59 12.18
N GLY A 211 -5.64 0.34 11.97
CA GLY A 211 -5.19 -0.46 10.83
C GLY A 211 -5.55 0.19 9.50
N ALA A 212 -6.81 0.61 9.34
CA ALA A 212 -7.27 1.34 8.16
C ALA A 212 -6.71 2.77 8.07
N ALA A 213 -6.27 3.33 9.20
CA ALA A 213 -5.72 4.68 9.23
C ALA A 213 -4.23 4.73 8.87
N SER A 214 -3.49 3.65 9.13
CA SER A 214 -2.04 3.61 9.01
C SER A 214 -1.54 2.85 7.79
N LEU A 215 -2.22 1.78 7.35
CA LEU A 215 -1.62 0.80 6.43
C LEU A 215 -1.11 1.45 5.14
N LEU A 216 -1.96 2.07 4.33
CA LEU A 216 -1.56 2.59 3.02
C LEU A 216 -0.57 3.75 3.18
N GLN A 217 -0.87 4.72 4.04
CA GLN A 217 -0.04 5.93 4.18
C GLN A 217 1.30 5.66 4.88
N GLY A 218 1.29 4.80 5.89
CA GLY A 218 2.47 4.35 6.63
C GLY A 218 3.39 3.50 5.78
N LEU A 219 2.85 2.48 5.07
CA LEU A 219 3.65 1.67 4.14
C LEU A 219 4.21 2.52 2.99
N THR A 220 3.43 3.48 2.48
CA THR A 220 3.94 4.44 1.49
C THR A 220 5.14 5.19 2.06
N ALA A 221 5.00 5.86 3.20
CA ALA A 221 6.11 6.63 3.78
C ALA A 221 7.34 5.76 4.10
N LEU A 222 7.12 4.56 4.65
CA LEU A 222 8.18 3.62 5.02
C LEU A 222 8.96 3.16 3.79
N THR A 223 8.27 2.66 2.76
CA THR A 223 8.92 2.22 1.52
C THR A 223 9.59 3.38 0.77
N LEU A 224 9.05 4.61 0.86
CA LEU A 224 9.71 5.79 0.28
C LEU A 224 11.08 6.08 0.91
N ILE A 225 11.20 6.00 2.25
CA ILE A 225 12.47 6.29 2.94
C ILE A 225 13.43 5.11 2.95
N ARG A 226 12.96 3.89 2.68
CA ARG A 226 13.78 2.67 2.62
C ARG A 226 14.28 2.38 1.21
N GLU A 227 13.40 2.48 0.22
CA GLU A 227 13.66 2.01 -1.14
C GLU A 227 13.79 3.15 -2.15
N ALA A 228 12.83 4.09 -2.17
CA ALA A 228 12.80 5.15 -3.18
C ALA A 228 14.00 6.10 -3.04
N HIS A 229 14.32 6.46 -1.81
CA HIS A 229 15.59 7.06 -1.43
C HIS A 229 15.96 6.49 -0.07
N PRO A 230 16.92 5.56 0.04
CA PRO A 230 17.36 5.01 1.32
C PRO A 230 17.98 6.12 2.20
N VAL A 231 17.14 6.74 3.04
CA VAL A 231 17.49 7.93 3.80
C VAL A 231 18.55 7.60 4.84
N LYS A 232 19.53 8.48 4.98
CA LYS A 232 20.62 8.35 5.95
C LYS A 232 20.54 9.44 7.01
N LYS A 233 21.02 9.09 8.20
CA LYS A 233 21.22 10.05 9.29
C LYS A 233 22.02 11.26 8.82
N GLY A 234 21.56 12.46 9.17
CA GLY A 234 22.20 13.74 8.84
C GLY A 234 21.85 14.29 7.45
N GLU A 235 21.16 13.54 6.60
CA GLU A 235 20.67 14.08 5.33
C GLU A 235 19.57 15.13 5.57
N THR A 236 19.55 16.18 4.76
CA THR A 236 18.45 17.17 4.77
C THR A 236 17.44 16.79 3.69
N ILE A 237 16.17 16.71 4.07
CA ILE A 237 15.07 16.18 3.27
C ILE A 237 13.94 17.21 3.19
N LEU A 238 13.45 17.48 1.99
CA LEU A 238 12.28 18.33 1.77
C LEU A 238 11.01 17.47 1.71
N VAL A 239 10.01 17.80 2.52
CA VAL A 239 8.69 17.13 2.52
C VAL A 239 7.60 18.13 2.14
N HIS A 240 6.93 17.87 1.03
CA HIS A 240 5.75 18.63 0.63
C HIS A 240 4.47 18.11 1.27
N ALA A 241 3.50 19.00 1.48
CA ALA A 241 2.23 18.70 2.15
C ALA A 241 2.46 17.99 3.51
N ALA A 242 3.39 18.51 4.31
CA ALA A 242 3.93 17.83 5.49
C ALA A 242 2.89 17.54 6.59
N ALA A 243 1.76 18.25 6.61
CA ALA A 243 0.66 18.00 7.55
C ALA A 243 -0.45 17.06 7.01
N GLY A 244 -0.32 16.63 5.76
CA GLY A 244 -1.22 15.64 5.16
C GLY A 244 -0.90 14.23 5.65
N GLY A 245 -1.72 13.26 5.25
CA GLY A 245 -1.60 11.85 5.66
C GLY A 245 -0.18 11.30 5.58
N VAL A 246 0.38 11.14 4.38
CA VAL A 246 1.75 10.64 4.17
C VAL A 246 2.81 11.61 4.73
N GLY A 247 2.55 12.93 4.69
CA GLY A 247 3.49 13.94 5.19
C GLY A 247 3.82 13.79 6.67
N LEU A 248 2.82 13.51 7.50
CA LEU A 248 3.02 13.30 8.94
C LEU A 248 3.80 12.01 9.23
N TRP A 249 3.56 10.95 8.46
CA TRP A 249 4.37 9.71 8.53
C TRP A 249 5.82 9.98 8.16
N LEU A 250 6.06 10.69 7.04
CA LEU A 250 7.41 11.05 6.62
C LEU A 250 8.14 11.87 7.70
N CYS A 251 7.49 12.86 8.30
CA CYS A 251 8.11 13.65 9.37
C CYS A 251 8.59 12.76 10.54
N GLN A 252 7.74 11.83 11.00
CA GLN A 252 8.06 10.95 12.13
C GLN A 252 9.18 9.96 11.80
N LEU A 253 9.08 9.30 10.65
CA LEU A 253 10.05 8.30 10.23
C LEU A 253 11.42 8.91 9.89
N LEU A 254 11.44 10.09 9.25
CA LEU A 254 12.68 10.81 8.96
C LEU A 254 13.38 11.29 10.24
N ARG A 255 12.62 11.79 11.23
CA ARG A 255 13.15 12.10 12.56
C ARG A 255 13.75 10.86 13.22
N ALA A 256 13.07 9.72 13.15
CA ALA A 256 13.56 8.46 13.73
C ALA A 256 14.88 7.98 13.08
N VAL A 257 15.07 8.20 11.77
CA VAL A 257 16.35 7.96 11.07
C VAL A 257 17.43 8.96 11.47
N GLY A 258 17.05 10.14 11.97
CA GLY A 258 17.95 11.25 12.30
C GLY A 258 18.29 12.11 11.08
N ALA A 259 17.38 12.20 10.10
CA ALA A 259 17.45 13.16 9.01
C ALA A 259 16.92 14.53 9.47
N LYS A 260 17.40 15.61 8.85
CA LYS A 260 16.87 16.97 9.03
C LYS A 260 15.71 17.19 8.06
N VAL A 261 14.53 17.52 8.56
CA VAL A 261 13.31 17.65 7.76
C VAL A 261 12.94 19.13 7.56
N ILE A 262 12.89 19.54 6.29
CA ILE A 262 12.29 20.80 5.87
C ILE A 262 10.85 20.50 5.44
N ALA A 263 9.88 20.99 6.20
CA ALA A 263 8.46 20.78 5.95
C ALA A 263 7.82 21.99 5.26
N THR A 264 7.03 21.73 4.22
CA THR A 264 6.20 22.78 3.59
C THR A 264 4.71 22.51 3.84
N ALA A 265 3.98 23.56 4.21
CA ALA A 265 2.52 23.53 4.35
C ALA A 265 1.90 24.92 4.15
N SER A 266 0.56 24.99 4.06
CA SER A 266 -0.17 26.20 3.68
C SER A 266 -0.52 27.14 4.84
N THR A 267 -0.46 26.69 6.08
CA THR A 267 -0.88 27.46 7.26
C THR A 267 0.05 27.19 8.44
N ALA A 268 0.03 28.10 9.44
CA ALA A 268 0.86 27.98 10.64
C ALA A 268 0.48 26.75 11.48
N GLU A 269 -0.81 26.43 11.58
CA GLU A 269 -1.32 25.29 12.34
C GLU A 269 -0.84 23.96 11.74
N LYS A 270 -0.81 23.88 10.40
CA LYS A 270 -0.27 22.71 9.70
C LYS A 270 1.23 22.57 9.89
N LEU A 271 1.97 23.67 9.90
CA LEU A 271 3.40 23.65 10.17
C LEU A 271 3.71 23.28 11.63
N ALA A 272 2.92 23.76 12.59
CA ALA A 272 3.03 23.36 13.99
C ALA A 272 2.84 21.84 14.14
N LEU A 273 1.81 21.29 13.48
CA LEU A 273 1.59 19.84 13.46
C LEU A 273 2.77 19.08 12.83
N ALA A 274 3.33 19.56 11.71
CA ALA A 274 4.51 18.95 11.11
C ALA A 274 5.73 18.98 12.07
N LYS A 275 5.90 20.07 12.83
CA LYS A 275 6.97 20.21 13.83
C LYS A 275 6.82 19.23 14.99
N GLU A 276 5.60 19.12 15.54
CA GLU A 276 5.29 18.13 16.58
C GLU A 276 5.68 16.71 16.11
N ASN A 277 5.43 16.42 14.84
CA ASN A 277 5.63 15.10 14.24
C ASN A 277 7.02 14.85 13.68
N GLY A 278 7.94 15.81 13.61
CA GLY A 278 9.23 15.50 12.99
C GLY A 278 10.03 16.68 12.50
N ALA A 279 9.34 17.67 11.96
CA ALA A 279 9.97 18.72 11.17
C ALA A 279 10.90 19.60 11.99
N ASP A 280 12.09 19.89 11.42
CA ASP A 280 13.08 20.80 12.00
C ASP A 280 12.87 22.22 11.51
N GLU A 281 12.60 22.37 10.22
CA GLU A 281 12.44 23.65 9.54
C GLU A 281 11.06 23.74 8.88
N LEU A 282 10.44 24.90 8.98
CA LEU A 282 9.04 25.11 8.60
C LEU A 282 8.93 26.20 7.55
N VAL A 283 8.32 25.88 6.41
CA VAL A 283 8.15 26.83 5.30
C VAL A 283 6.68 26.94 4.94
N ASN A 284 6.10 28.12 5.21
CA ASN A 284 4.76 28.43 4.73
C ASN A 284 4.83 28.92 3.28
N TYR A 285 4.55 28.01 2.34
CA TYR A 285 4.67 28.28 0.91
C TYR A 285 3.67 29.33 0.37
N LYS A 286 2.67 29.77 1.17
CA LYS A 286 1.78 30.87 0.78
C LYS A 286 2.37 32.25 1.05
N THR A 287 3.34 32.34 1.95
CA THR A 287 3.91 33.61 2.42
C THR A 287 5.40 33.73 2.08
N HIS A 288 6.06 32.62 1.78
CA HIS A 288 7.48 32.54 1.45
C HIS A 288 7.67 31.70 0.20
N ASP A 289 8.69 32.04 -0.59
CA ASP A 289 9.19 31.17 -1.65
C ASP A 289 9.98 30.01 -1.01
N PHE A 290 9.48 28.79 -1.16
CA PHE A 290 10.12 27.63 -0.56
C PHE A 290 11.48 27.30 -1.19
N VAL A 291 11.72 27.68 -2.44
CA VAL A 291 13.02 27.46 -3.09
C VAL A 291 14.09 28.33 -2.43
N ALA A 292 13.77 29.61 -2.21
CA ALA A 292 14.65 30.55 -1.51
C ALA A 292 14.89 30.09 -0.06
N GLU A 293 13.85 29.65 0.66
CA GLU A 293 14.01 29.13 2.02
C GLU A 293 14.85 27.85 2.08
N VAL A 294 14.65 26.90 1.17
CA VAL A 294 15.50 25.70 1.10
C VAL A 294 16.95 26.09 0.83
N ALA A 295 17.21 27.00 -0.11
CA ALA A 295 18.56 27.48 -0.38
C ALA A 295 19.18 28.13 0.87
N ARG A 296 18.43 28.97 1.60
CA ARG A 296 18.88 29.59 2.85
C ARG A 296 19.20 28.55 3.92
N ILE A 297 18.31 27.59 4.17
CA ILE A 297 18.47 26.53 5.17
C ILE A 297 19.66 25.62 4.86
N THR A 298 19.92 25.37 3.57
CA THR A 298 20.95 24.43 3.11
C THR A 298 22.24 25.12 2.67
N ASN A 299 22.38 26.43 2.89
CA ASN A 299 23.51 27.24 2.42
C ASN A 299 23.78 27.07 0.90
N GLY A 300 22.71 26.97 0.11
CA GLY A 300 22.75 26.80 -1.34
C GLY A 300 23.04 25.36 -1.82
N ALA A 301 23.29 24.41 -0.91
CA ALA A 301 23.62 23.03 -1.30
C ALA A 301 22.40 22.26 -1.84
N GLY A 302 21.19 22.61 -1.42
CA GLY A 302 19.96 21.88 -1.69
C GLY A 302 19.78 20.66 -0.78
N VAL A 303 18.68 19.92 -0.99
CA VAL A 303 18.31 18.74 -0.18
C VAL A 303 18.72 17.42 -0.82
N ALA A 304 19.06 16.41 -0.01
CA ALA A 304 19.46 15.08 -0.49
C ALA A 304 18.30 14.37 -1.20
N ALA A 305 17.08 14.57 -0.71
CA ALA A 305 15.87 14.13 -1.38
C ALA A 305 14.70 15.10 -1.19
N VAL A 306 13.79 15.10 -2.17
CA VAL A 306 12.48 15.72 -2.08
C VAL A 306 11.42 14.61 -2.11
N PHE A 307 10.54 14.58 -1.11
CA PHE A 307 9.32 13.76 -1.12
C PHE A 307 8.12 14.65 -1.49
N ASP A 308 7.60 14.45 -2.70
CA ASP A 308 6.60 15.32 -3.32
C ASP A 308 5.30 14.58 -3.63
N GLY A 309 4.29 14.79 -2.78
CA GLY A 309 2.91 14.32 -2.98
C GLY A 309 2.03 15.31 -3.74
N VAL A 310 2.53 16.49 -4.08
CA VAL A 310 1.74 17.60 -4.65
C VAL A 310 1.76 17.55 -6.18
N GLY A 311 2.93 17.38 -6.79
CA GLY A 311 3.04 17.20 -8.25
C GLY A 311 3.21 18.52 -9.00
N ALA A 312 2.32 18.82 -9.94
CA ALA A 312 2.50 19.89 -10.94
C ALA A 312 2.97 21.26 -10.37
N ALA A 313 2.36 21.71 -9.26
CA ALA A 313 2.61 23.03 -8.68
C ALA A 313 3.96 23.15 -7.95
N THR A 314 4.56 22.04 -7.54
CA THR A 314 5.82 22.01 -6.77
C THR A 314 6.99 21.50 -7.60
N PHE A 315 6.74 20.80 -8.71
CA PHE A 315 7.78 20.09 -9.46
C PHE A 315 9.02 20.93 -9.82
N GLU A 316 8.82 22.12 -10.38
CA GLU A 316 9.94 23.00 -10.77
C GLU A 316 10.73 23.51 -9.56
N GLY A 317 10.05 23.86 -8.47
CA GLY A 317 10.73 24.28 -7.24
C GLY A 317 11.43 23.11 -6.53
N SER A 318 10.86 21.91 -6.56
CA SER A 318 11.50 20.66 -6.12
C SER A 318 12.77 20.39 -6.94
N PHE A 319 12.72 20.62 -8.26
CA PHE A 319 13.86 20.50 -9.16
C PHE A 319 14.98 21.51 -8.85
N ALA A 320 14.61 22.75 -8.51
CA ALA A 320 15.57 23.75 -8.08
C ALA A 320 16.20 23.40 -6.72
N SER A 321 15.38 22.88 -5.80
CA SER A 321 15.74 22.62 -4.39
C SER A 321 16.58 21.36 -4.16
N VAL A 322 16.53 20.36 -5.05
CA VAL A 322 17.30 19.11 -4.88
C VAL A 322 18.81 19.34 -5.07
N ALA A 323 19.63 18.73 -4.20
CA ALA A 323 21.08 18.81 -4.27
C ALA A 323 21.64 18.04 -5.47
N ARG A 324 22.92 18.29 -5.77
CA ARG A 324 23.69 17.48 -6.72
C ARG A 324 23.68 16.00 -6.29
N LYS A 325 23.33 15.10 -7.20
CA LYS A 325 23.12 13.64 -7.00
C LYS A 325 21.91 13.28 -6.13
N GLY A 326 21.05 14.24 -5.81
CA GLY A 326 19.86 14.02 -4.99
C GLY A 326 18.75 13.28 -5.72
N SER A 327 17.71 12.91 -4.98
CA SER A 327 16.51 12.24 -5.49
C SER A 327 15.28 13.16 -5.44
N MET A 328 14.54 13.24 -6.53
CA MET A 328 13.18 13.76 -6.55
C MET A 328 12.21 12.58 -6.57
N VAL A 329 11.56 12.34 -5.44
CA VAL A 329 10.59 11.27 -5.24
C VAL A 329 9.19 11.87 -5.37
N SER A 330 8.66 11.86 -6.59
CA SER A 330 7.33 12.39 -6.90
C SER A 330 6.31 11.26 -6.80
N PHE A 331 5.46 11.24 -5.77
CA PHE A 331 4.57 10.10 -5.49
C PHE A 331 3.07 10.44 -5.50
N GLY A 332 2.71 11.73 -5.61
CA GLY A 332 1.32 12.19 -5.65
C GLY A 332 1.07 13.24 -6.73
N ASN A 333 -0.22 13.58 -6.95
CA ASN A 333 -0.68 14.54 -7.95
C ASN A 333 -1.73 15.49 -7.34
N ALA A 334 -1.59 15.90 -6.07
CA ALA A 334 -2.62 16.69 -5.39
C ALA A 334 -2.91 18.05 -6.06
N SER A 335 -1.97 18.60 -6.83
CA SER A 335 -2.19 19.78 -7.68
C SER A 335 -2.34 19.45 -9.17
N GLY A 336 -2.51 18.17 -9.52
CA GLY A 336 -2.49 17.67 -10.89
C GLY A 336 -1.17 16.99 -11.28
N PRO A 337 -1.19 16.24 -12.40
CA PRO A 337 -0.03 15.50 -12.90
C PRO A 337 1.07 16.44 -13.38
N VAL A 338 2.33 16.07 -13.10
CA VAL A 338 3.49 16.78 -13.63
C VAL A 338 3.46 16.72 -15.16
N PRO A 339 3.55 17.87 -15.87
CA PRO A 339 3.62 17.88 -17.34
C PRO A 339 4.87 17.16 -17.86
N PRO A 340 4.88 16.72 -19.14
CA PRO A 340 6.09 16.20 -19.77
C PRO A 340 7.27 17.18 -19.62
N PHE A 341 8.45 16.66 -19.26
CA PHE A 341 9.67 17.45 -19.13
C PHE A 341 10.86 16.78 -19.82
N THR A 342 11.84 17.58 -20.22
CA THR A 342 13.04 17.09 -20.93
C THR A 342 14.01 16.42 -19.95
N ILE A 343 14.26 15.11 -20.15
CA ILE A 343 15.16 14.31 -19.30
C ILE A 343 16.59 14.86 -19.24
N ALA A 344 17.06 15.53 -20.29
CA ALA A 344 18.40 16.14 -20.33
C ALA A 344 18.62 17.16 -19.21
N ARG A 345 17.55 17.78 -18.68
CA ARG A 345 17.63 18.70 -17.54
C ARG A 345 18.26 18.06 -16.30
N LEU A 346 18.08 16.75 -16.13
CA LEU A 346 18.61 16.00 -14.98
C LEU A 346 20.14 16.02 -14.90
N GLY A 347 20.81 16.14 -16.05
CA GLY A 347 22.27 16.11 -16.16
C GLY A 347 22.98 17.25 -15.44
N ALA A 348 22.33 18.41 -15.28
CA ALA A 348 22.93 19.58 -14.63
C ALA A 348 23.34 19.31 -13.17
N LYS A 349 22.61 18.43 -12.48
CA LYS A 349 22.86 18.06 -11.08
C LYS A 349 22.99 16.54 -10.87
N ASN A 350 22.97 15.72 -11.94
CA ASN A 350 22.84 14.25 -11.87
C ASN A 350 21.65 13.82 -10.98
N ILE A 351 20.49 14.46 -11.18
CA ILE A 351 19.29 14.19 -10.37
C ILE A 351 18.70 12.83 -10.76
N LYS A 352 18.27 12.08 -9.74
CA LYS A 352 17.40 10.91 -9.91
C LYS A 352 15.95 11.36 -9.77
N VAL A 353 15.08 11.07 -10.73
CA VAL A 353 13.63 11.26 -10.58
C VAL A 353 12.97 9.89 -10.51
N LEU A 354 12.10 9.70 -9.53
CA LEU A 354 11.36 8.47 -9.34
C LEU A 354 9.87 8.78 -9.14
N ARG A 355 9.02 8.00 -9.80
CA ARG A 355 7.57 8.00 -9.66
C ARG A 355 7.10 6.65 -9.08
N PRO A 356 7.21 6.44 -7.76
CA PRO A 356 6.87 5.15 -7.16
C PRO A 356 5.36 4.97 -6.99
N ARG A 357 4.92 3.72 -6.87
CA ARG A 357 3.59 3.32 -6.41
C ARG A 357 3.76 2.27 -5.33
N LEU A 358 3.00 2.37 -4.23
CA LEU A 358 3.13 1.45 -3.09
C LEU A 358 3.11 -0.02 -3.52
N GLY A 359 2.13 -0.42 -4.34
CA GLY A 359 1.99 -1.82 -4.77
C GLY A 359 3.26 -2.42 -5.38
N ALA A 360 4.11 -1.62 -6.04
CA ALA A 360 5.36 -2.11 -6.63
C ALA A 360 6.48 -2.37 -5.60
N TYR A 361 6.33 -1.91 -4.35
CA TYR A 361 7.25 -2.17 -3.24
C TYR A 361 6.72 -3.23 -2.25
N VAL A 362 5.44 -3.58 -2.36
CA VAL A 362 4.78 -4.59 -1.52
C VAL A 362 4.05 -5.60 -2.39
N GLU A 363 4.65 -5.93 -3.54
CA GLU A 363 4.03 -6.78 -4.56
C GLU A 363 3.93 -8.19 -4.02
N THR A 364 4.98 -8.71 -3.37
CA THR A 364 5.02 -10.05 -2.79
C THR A 364 4.49 -10.09 -1.36
N ARG A 365 4.06 -11.29 -0.92
CA ARG A 365 3.64 -11.54 0.47
C ARG A 365 4.74 -11.17 1.46
N GLU A 366 5.99 -11.54 1.16
CA GLU A 366 7.15 -11.30 2.04
C GLU A 366 7.41 -9.80 2.21
N GLU A 367 7.43 -9.04 1.13
CA GLU A 367 7.59 -7.57 1.17
C GLU A 367 6.46 -6.93 1.97
N PHE A 368 5.20 -7.28 1.66
CA PHE A 368 4.04 -6.72 2.34
C PHE A 368 4.04 -7.03 3.85
N GLU A 369 4.29 -8.29 4.22
CA GLU A 369 4.34 -8.71 5.62
C GLU A 369 5.48 -8.03 6.38
N THR A 370 6.68 -7.94 5.77
CA THR A 370 7.86 -7.32 6.40
C THR A 370 7.61 -5.85 6.72
N TYR A 371 7.16 -5.07 5.74
CA TYR A 371 6.89 -3.65 5.94
C TYR A 371 5.69 -3.40 6.86
N SER A 372 4.66 -4.26 6.81
CA SER A 372 3.50 -4.16 7.70
C SER A 372 3.87 -4.48 9.15
N ALA A 373 4.70 -5.52 9.37
CA ALA A 373 5.20 -5.86 10.70
C ALA A 373 6.05 -4.74 11.30
N GLU A 374 6.96 -4.13 10.50
CA GLU A 374 7.73 -2.96 10.95
C GLU A 374 6.81 -1.78 11.30
N LEU A 375 5.86 -1.45 10.42
CA LEU A 375 4.90 -0.37 10.62
C LEU A 375 4.08 -0.55 11.90
N PHE A 376 3.43 -1.71 12.08
CA PHE A 376 2.60 -1.96 13.25
C PHE A 376 3.42 -2.15 14.52
N GLY A 377 4.68 -2.61 14.41
CA GLY A 377 5.63 -2.60 15.51
C GLY A 377 5.90 -1.17 16.02
N PHE A 378 6.11 -0.20 15.12
CA PHE A 378 6.29 1.20 15.52
C PHE A 378 5.03 1.80 16.18
N ILE A 379 3.85 1.43 15.71
CA ILE A 379 2.58 1.87 16.30
C ILE A 379 2.40 1.26 17.69
N ALA A 380 2.61 -0.04 17.83
CA ALA A 380 2.46 -0.75 19.11
C ALA A 380 3.45 -0.25 20.18
N ASP A 381 4.68 0.08 19.78
CA ASP A 381 5.70 0.64 20.66
C ASP A 381 5.47 2.12 21.00
N GLY A 382 4.43 2.76 20.44
CA GLY A 382 4.17 4.19 20.61
C GLY A 382 5.23 5.10 19.98
N LYS A 383 6.09 4.57 19.09
CA LYS A 383 7.16 5.31 18.40
C LYS A 383 6.61 6.22 17.30
N VAL A 384 5.45 5.88 16.75
CA VAL A 384 4.77 6.65 15.70
C VAL A 384 3.29 6.81 16.05
N GLY A 385 2.82 8.05 16.02
CA GLY A 385 1.43 8.42 16.23
C GLY A 385 0.64 8.50 14.92
N VAL A 386 -0.61 8.01 14.95
CA VAL A 386 -1.53 8.08 13.82
C VAL A 386 -2.55 9.19 14.06
N LYS A 387 -2.50 10.25 13.24
CA LYS A 387 -3.46 11.35 13.34
C LYS A 387 -4.69 11.07 12.47
N VAL A 388 -5.82 10.76 13.11
CA VAL A 388 -7.13 10.71 12.44
C VAL A 388 -7.77 12.10 12.52
N HIS A 389 -8.07 12.69 11.36
CA HIS A 389 -8.80 13.96 11.20
C HIS A 389 -10.25 13.82 11.64
N GLY A 390 -10.92 12.77 11.14
CA GLY A 390 -12.35 12.59 11.28
C GLY A 390 -12.77 11.19 10.88
N ARG A 391 -13.91 10.78 11.44
CA ARG A 391 -14.61 9.53 11.14
C ARG A 391 -15.98 9.90 10.57
N TYR A 392 -16.29 9.36 9.40
CA TYR A 392 -17.49 9.66 8.64
C TYR A 392 -18.26 8.36 8.46
N LYS A 393 -19.59 8.42 8.37
CA LYS A 393 -20.34 7.22 7.97
C LYS A 393 -20.07 6.91 6.50
N LEU A 394 -20.31 5.67 6.08
CA LEU A 394 -20.16 5.26 4.69
C LEU A 394 -20.88 6.21 3.72
N GLU A 395 -22.13 6.57 4.03
CA GLU A 395 -22.96 7.49 3.24
C GLU A 395 -22.42 8.92 3.16
N ASP A 396 -21.52 9.32 4.06
CA ASP A 396 -20.92 10.66 4.12
C ASP A 396 -19.61 10.78 3.33
N VAL A 397 -19.26 9.77 2.52
CA VAL A 397 -18.00 9.72 1.74
C VAL A 397 -17.80 10.93 0.83
N ALA A 398 -18.87 11.49 0.26
CA ALA A 398 -18.79 12.68 -0.59
C ALA A 398 -18.28 13.89 0.19
N LYS A 399 -18.72 14.04 1.44
CA LYS A 399 -18.22 15.07 2.36
C LYS A 399 -16.74 14.84 2.69
N ALA A 400 -16.37 13.60 3.03
CA ALA A 400 -14.99 13.24 3.36
C ALA A 400 -14.03 13.53 2.20
N GLN A 401 -14.38 13.14 0.97
CA GLN A 401 -13.56 13.45 -0.20
C GLN A 401 -13.53 14.95 -0.52
N GLY A 402 -14.66 15.66 -0.40
CA GLY A 402 -14.72 17.10 -0.60
C GLY A 402 -13.80 17.87 0.35
N GLU A 403 -13.79 17.51 1.63
CA GLU A 403 -12.89 18.12 2.63
C GLU A 403 -11.41 17.81 2.34
N LEU A 404 -11.11 16.58 1.90
CA LEU A 404 -9.77 16.16 1.50
C LEU A 404 -9.25 16.99 0.30
N GLU A 405 -10.05 17.15 -0.74
CA GLU A 405 -9.71 17.93 -1.94
C GLU A 405 -9.63 19.44 -1.64
N GLY A 406 -10.47 19.93 -0.73
CA GLY A 406 -10.46 21.30 -0.23
C GLY A 406 -9.22 21.66 0.58
N ARG A 407 -8.32 20.70 0.84
CA ARG A 407 -7.09 20.87 1.63
C ARG A 407 -7.38 21.36 3.06
N GLY A 408 -8.58 21.13 3.59
CA GLY A 408 -8.96 21.50 4.97
C GLY A 408 -8.48 20.50 6.02
N THR A 409 -8.04 19.31 5.59
CA THR A 409 -7.77 18.18 6.46
C THR A 409 -6.30 18.09 6.88
N VAL A 410 -6.06 17.35 7.97
CA VAL A 410 -4.72 16.98 8.48
C VAL A 410 -4.72 15.51 8.89
N GLY A 411 -3.68 14.76 8.53
CA GLY A 411 -3.67 13.31 8.76
C GLY A 411 -4.68 12.54 7.92
N LYS A 412 -5.41 11.61 8.54
CA LYS A 412 -6.23 10.58 7.88
C LYS A 412 -7.73 10.76 8.08
N LEU A 413 -8.53 10.49 7.06
CA LEU A 413 -9.98 10.39 7.17
C LEU A 413 -10.39 8.91 7.08
N LEU A 414 -11.38 8.52 7.88
CA LEU A 414 -11.91 7.16 7.93
C LEU A 414 -13.39 7.14 7.62
N LEU A 415 -13.83 6.13 6.88
CA LEU A 415 -15.23 5.72 6.82
C LEU A 415 -15.49 4.66 7.89
N VAL A 416 -16.63 4.73 8.55
CA VAL A 416 -17.18 3.73 9.49
C VAL A 416 -18.33 3.00 8.78
N LEU A 417 -18.30 1.67 8.82
CA LEU A 417 -19.09 0.79 7.96
C LEU A 417 -20.21 0.07 8.71
#